data_AF-A0A2V5H643-F1
#
_entry.id   AF-A0A2V5H643-F1
#
_cell.length_a   1.000
_cell.length_b   1.000
_cell.length_c   1.000
_cell.angle_alpha   90.00
_cell.angle_beta   90.00
_cell.angle_gamma   90.00
#
_symmetry.space_group_name_H-M   'P 1'
#
loop_
_entity.id
_entity.type
_entity.pdbx_description
1 polymer ?
#
loop_
_entity_poly.entity_id
_entity_poly.type
_entity_poly.pdbx_seq_one_letter_code
_entity_poly.pdbx_strand_id
1 'polypeptide(L)'
;MRLRQLGTTQSVVFIAPPEVHLNILDVCGKHQDEELDSSDVVYWLLHQTCASDRDLEPLYNAQGVDFCRRIQAAEDHPHFVKNQLQRKYYMGILQQPEQQTLEQLYKPAPTDASDGDSNSSNDLTYSGQAANFIEVLRQRRAEGKGVHDSTINSSALEEVEQEREVAYEVEEEREVERPKLLKPYTYPGLHRSLSQFAETGSLAGVGYVPAESMVFETELGGKYRGKVDLSLPHLYVSVEFTKTVKLKPREKMDELTRPVNWLLCNIRTEIAIIVTPEEAEDLIPILRNEAAPSMHLMTYAAPVTKRMQHFSNLDDYTVPPLPVAKYVPAFLAFEVGIFAGRLYFGPREYEEILDRLVLEWDDAAGSAVTPAEGSSLSMVFLQEWLALRWQGQDISHTPMGYVCQGRMLRPDHPFFVQSNTRQTTDSIFHSSGKNVSAEEQEEYWDSDEGEEDEAEQSDLDVEDDEDFEEEI
;
A
#
# COMPACT_ATOMS: atom_id res chain seq x y z
N MET A 1 2.54 10.05 20.49
CA MET A 1 2.69 11.52 20.61
C MET A 1 2.66 11.95 22.08
N ARG A 2 3.53 12.89 22.51
CA ARG A 2 3.44 13.54 23.84
C ARG A 2 3.12 15.01 23.65
N LEU A 3 1.88 15.43 23.92
CA LEU A 3 1.46 16.83 23.84
C LEU A 3 2.12 17.61 25.00
N ARG A 4 2.98 18.58 24.67
CA ARG A 4 3.60 19.51 25.63
C ARG A 4 3.08 20.92 25.34
N GLN A 5 2.92 21.76 26.38
CA GLN A 5 2.48 23.17 26.25
C GLN A 5 1.02 23.39 25.78
N LEU A 6 0.10 22.49 26.15
CA LEU A 6 -1.33 22.67 25.95
C LEU A 6 -1.82 23.94 26.66
N GLY A 7 -2.52 24.83 25.95
CA GLY A 7 -3.07 26.09 26.47
C GLY A 7 -2.14 27.31 26.35
N THR A 8 -0.87 27.14 25.94
CA THR A 8 0.04 28.28 25.66
C THR A 8 0.33 28.47 24.18
N THR A 9 0.69 27.41 23.47
CA THR A 9 1.02 27.44 22.02
C THR A 9 0.15 26.49 21.20
N GLN A 10 -0.53 25.55 21.85
CA GLN A 10 -1.37 24.55 21.22
C GLN A 10 -2.76 24.54 21.89
N SER A 11 -3.80 24.34 21.10
CA SER A 11 -5.19 24.16 21.54
C SER A 11 -5.74 22.84 21.03
N VAL A 12 -6.71 22.28 21.74
CA VAL A 12 -7.41 21.05 21.34
C VAL A 12 -8.87 21.39 21.07
N VAL A 13 -9.38 20.88 19.96
CA VAL A 13 -10.81 20.95 19.62
C VAL A 13 -11.32 19.51 19.54
N PHE A 14 -12.42 19.23 20.23
CA PHE A 14 -13.07 17.93 20.19
C PHE A 14 -14.15 17.95 19.11
N ILE A 15 -14.13 16.96 18.22
CA ILE A 15 -15.15 16.76 17.20
C ILE A 15 -15.81 15.42 17.53
N ALA A 16 -17.13 15.44 17.74
CA ALA A 16 -17.90 14.26 18.12
C ALA A 16 -19.08 14.06 17.16
N PRO A 17 -19.38 12.82 16.75
CA PRO A 17 -20.58 12.50 16.00
C PRO A 17 -21.84 12.67 16.88
N PRO A 18 -23.05 12.79 16.27
CA PRO A 18 -24.29 13.08 17.02
C PRO A 18 -24.59 12.09 18.15
N GLU A 19 -24.24 10.82 17.98
CA GLU A 19 -24.47 9.76 18.97
C GLU A 19 -23.64 9.99 20.24
N VAL A 20 -22.36 10.38 20.07
CA VAL A 20 -21.45 10.70 21.18
C VAL A 20 -21.88 12.00 21.86
N HIS A 21 -22.34 13.00 21.10
CA HIS A 21 -22.86 14.24 21.65
C HIS A 21 -24.06 14.00 22.60
N LEU A 22 -25.01 13.17 22.18
CA LEU A 22 -26.16 12.78 23.02
C LEU A 22 -25.73 12.02 24.28
N ASN A 23 -24.73 11.14 24.15
CA ASN A 23 -24.22 10.39 25.30
C ASN A 23 -23.51 11.29 26.32
N ILE A 24 -22.75 12.29 25.87
CA ILE A 24 -22.14 13.30 26.74
C ILE A 24 -23.22 14.06 27.52
N LEU A 25 -24.29 14.49 26.84
CA LEU A 25 -25.40 15.19 27.49
C LEU A 25 -26.09 14.33 28.56
N ASP A 26 -26.30 13.05 28.28
CA ASP A 26 -26.92 12.09 29.22
C ASP A 26 -26.08 11.89 30.49
N VAL A 27 -24.78 11.62 30.32
CA VAL A 27 -23.84 11.42 31.44
C VAL A 27 -23.65 12.68 32.26
N CYS A 28 -23.64 13.86 31.63
CA CYS A 28 -23.50 15.15 32.30
C CYS A 28 -24.84 15.71 32.84
N GLY A 29 -25.98 15.08 32.52
CA GLY A 29 -27.31 15.54 32.93
C GLY A 29 -27.72 16.90 32.34
N LYS A 30 -27.23 17.22 31.13
CA LYS A 30 -27.46 18.52 30.45
C LYS A 30 -28.56 18.42 29.40
N HIS A 31 -29.25 19.54 29.16
CA HIS A 31 -30.25 19.63 28.10
C HIS A 31 -29.60 19.97 26.74
N GLN A 32 -30.28 19.60 25.65
CA GLN A 32 -29.78 19.76 24.27
C GLN A 32 -29.49 21.22 23.85
N ASP A 33 -30.03 22.19 24.59
CA ASP A 33 -29.84 23.63 24.35
C ASP A 33 -28.66 24.23 25.16
N GLU A 34 -27.98 23.43 25.99
CA GLU A 34 -26.84 23.90 26.80
C GLU A 34 -25.51 23.72 26.05
N GLU A 35 -24.62 24.71 26.15
CA GLU A 35 -23.29 24.65 25.56
C GLU A 35 -22.41 23.64 26.32
N LEU A 36 -21.75 22.75 25.57
CA LEU A 36 -20.77 21.80 26.10
C LEU A 36 -19.39 22.45 26.20
N ASP A 37 -18.72 22.24 27.32
CA ASP A 37 -17.33 22.61 27.53
C ASP A 37 -16.42 21.37 27.47
N SER A 38 -15.14 21.60 27.24
CA SER A 38 -14.06 20.62 27.33
C SER A 38 -14.07 19.82 28.65
N SER A 39 -14.51 20.41 29.78
CA SER A 39 -14.64 19.68 31.04
C SER A 39 -15.70 18.57 30.99
N ASP A 40 -16.79 18.78 30.25
CA ASP A 40 -17.87 17.79 30.11
C ASP A 40 -17.39 16.59 29.31
N VAL A 41 -16.61 16.85 28.25
CA VAL A 41 -15.98 15.79 27.43
C VAL A 41 -15.02 14.95 28.26
N VAL A 42 -14.20 15.58 29.11
CA VAL A 42 -13.26 14.86 29.99
C VAL A 42 -14.01 14.05 31.05
N TYR A 43 -15.07 14.61 31.65
CA TYR A 43 -15.90 13.89 32.61
C TYR A 43 -16.57 12.67 31.97
N TRP A 44 -17.16 12.86 30.79
CA TRP A 44 -17.74 11.78 30.00
C TRP A 44 -16.70 10.69 29.68
N LEU A 45 -15.50 11.06 29.24
CA LEU A 45 -14.45 10.12 28.91
C LEU A 45 -14.05 9.27 30.13
N LEU A 46 -13.85 9.91 31.29
CA LEU A 46 -13.56 9.19 32.53
C LEU A 46 -14.70 8.26 32.95
N HIS A 47 -15.95 8.71 32.80
CA HIS A 47 -17.12 7.89 33.09
C HIS A 47 -17.20 6.67 32.16
N GLN A 48 -16.98 6.85 30.85
CA GLN A 48 -16.96 5.77 29.87
C GLN A 48 -15.83 4.78 30.15
N THR A 49 -14.64 5.25 30.50
CA THR A 49 -13.54 4.35 30.93
C THR A 49 -13.97 3.53 32.15
N CYS A 50 -14.53 4.16 33.19
CA CYS A 50 -14.97 3.43 34.37
C CYS A 50 -16.18 2.50 34.11
N ALA A 51 -17.03 2.80 33.13
CA ALA A 51 -18.13 1.93 32.72
C ALA A 51 -17.58 0.72 31.96
N SER A 52 -16.70 0.95 30.99
CA SER A 52 -16.02 -0.12 30.24
C SER A 52 -15.19 -1.02 31.16
N ASP A 53 -14.47 -0.48 32.14
CA ASP A 53 -13.73 -1.28 33.14
C ASP A 53 -14.66 -2.17 33.97
N ARG A 54 -15.87 -1.67 34.28
CA ARG A 54 -16.91 -2.45 34.99
C ARG A 54 -17.49 -3.55 34.10
N ASP A 55 -17.74 -3.24 32.84
CA ASP A 55 -18.22 -4.20 31.85
C ASP A 55 -17.18 -5.30 31.59
N LEU A 56 -15.88 -5.02 31.74
CA LEU A 56 -14.79 -6.01 31.61
C LEU A 56 -14.51 -6.81 32.90
N GLU A 57 -15.16 -6.48 34.02
CA GLU A 57 -14.94 -7.15 35.30
C GLU A 57 -15.27 -8.66 35.28
N PRO A 58 -16.38 -9.13 34.65
CA PRO A 58 -16.68 -10.56 34.52
C PRO A 58 -15.59 -11.31 33.76
N LEU A 59 -15.07 -10.73 32.68
CA LEU A 59 -13.98 -11.29 31.88
C LEU A 59 -12.67 -11.38 32.67
N TYR A 60 -12.30 -10.30 33.38
CA TYR A 60 -11.14 -10.32 34.27
C TYR A 60 -11.25 -11.45 35.31
N ASN A 61 -12.44 -11.64 35.87
CA ASN A 61 -12.71 -12.69 36.83
C ASN A 61 -12.55 -14.10 36.21
N ALA A 62 -13.10 -14.33 35.01
CA ALA A 62 -12.98 -15.60 34.30
C ALA A 62 -11.51 -15.92 33.96
N GLN A 63 -10.76 -14.94 33.45
CA GLN A 63 -9.32 -15.09 33.16
C GLN A 63 -8.52 -15.39 34.42
N GLY A 64 -8.84 -14.72 35.54
CA GLY A 64 -8.19 -14.97 36.83
C GLY A 64 -8.46 -16.38 37.37
N VAL A 65 -9.70 -16.86 37.25
CA VAL A 65 -10.07 -18.24 37.62
C VAL A 65 -9.32 -19.25 36.76
N ASP A 66 -9.22 -19.00 35.45
CA ASP A 66 -8.46 -19.85 34.55
C ASP A 66 -6.97 -19.85 34.87
N PHE A 67 -6.37 -18.68 35.12
CA PHE A 67 -4.98 -18.59 35.57
C PHE A 67 -4.73 -19.45 36.81
N CYS A 68 -5.56 -19.32 37.86
CA CYS A 68 -5.48 -20.17 39.05
C CYS A 68 -5.58 -21.65 38.71
N ARG A 69 -6.48 -22.02 37.79
CA ARG A 69 -6.65 -23.41 37.33
C ARG A 69 -5.38 -23.93 36.63
N ARG A 70 -4.71 -23.13 35.79
CA ARG A 70 -3.46 -23.53 35.12
C ARG A 70 -2.31 -23.71 36.10
N ILE A 71 -2.16 -22.77 37.03
CA ILE A 71 -1.10 -22.83 38.06
C ILE A 71 -1.29 -24.06 38.94
N GLN A 72 -2.51 -24.30 39.43
CA GLN A 72 -2.81 -25.49 40.24
C GLN A 72 -2.58 -26.79 39.45
N ALA A 73 -3.01 -26.85 38.18
CA ALA A 73 -2.80 -28.03 37.35
C ALA A 73 -1.31 -28.33 37.11
N ALA A 74 -0.47 -27.29 37.01
CA ALA A 74 0.98 -27.42 36.89
C ALA A 74 1.63 -27.89 38.19
N GLU A 75 1.16 -27.43 39.35
CA GLU A 75 1.59 -27.92 40.68
C GLU A 75 1.20 -29.39 40.89
N ASP A 76 -0.03 -29.77 40.53
CA ASP A 76 -0.53 -31.15 40.69
C ASP A 76 0.16 -32.14 39.74
N HIS A 77 0.66 -31.67 38.58
CA HIS A 77 1.25 -32.50 37.52
C HIS A 77 2.65 -32.03 37.08
N PRO A 78 3.67 -31.99 37.96
CA PRO A 78 4.95 -31.31 37.69
C PRO A 78 5.80 -31.93 36.56
N HIS A 79 5.50 -33.15 36.11
CA HIS A 79 6.22 -33.82 35.02
C HIS A 79 5.37 -33.98 33.75
N PHE A 80 4.40 -33.08 33.51
CA PHE A 80 3.55 -33.08 32.31
C PHE A 80 4.33 -33.06 30.98
N VAL A 81 5.59 -32.57 30.98
CA VAL A 81 6.47 -32.60 29.80
C VAL A 81 7.02 -34.00 29.53
N LYS A 82 7.37 -34.78 30.56
CA LYS A 82 8.03 -36.09 30.42
C LYS A 82 7.08 -37.28 30.51
N ASN A 83 5.98 -37.16 31.25
CA ASN A 83 5.03 -38.24 31.50
C ASN A 83 3.73 -38.04 30.71
N GLN A 84 3.41 -38.99 29.81
CA GLN A 84 2.24 -38.95 28.94
C GLN A 84 0.91 -39.01 29.72
N LEU A 85 0.85 -39.69 30.85
CA LEU A 85 -0.36 -39.77 31.69
C LEU A 85 -0.64 -38.42 32.38
N GLN A 86 0.39 -37.81 32.97
CA GLN A 86 0.27 -36.49 33.58
C GLN A 86 -0.07 -35.41 32.54
N ARG A 87 0.50 -35.52 31.33
CA ARG A 87 0.14 -34.64 30.21
C ARG A 87 -1.34 -34.72 29.87
N LYS A 88 -1.91 -35.92 29.81
CA LYS A 88 -3.34 -36.11 29.51
C LYS A 88 -4.25 -35.48 30.57
N TYR A 89 -3.92 -35.63 31.85
CA TYR A 89 -4.67 -34.99 32.93
C TYR A 89 -4.52 -33.46 32.94
N TYR A 90 -3.30 -32.96 32.73
CA TYR A 90 -3.03 -31.52 32.60
C TYR A 90 -3.79 -30.90 31.41
N MET A 91 -3.74 -31.53 30.24
CA MET A 91 -4.49 -31.10 29.05
C MET A 91 -5.99 -31.16 29.28
N GLY A 92 -6.51 -32.17 29.99
CA GLY A 92 -7.94 -32.27 30.31
C GLY A 92 -8.45 -31.17 31.25
N ILE A 93 -7.56 -30.56 32.05
CA ILE A 93 -7.90 -29.39 32.89
C ILE A 93 -7.83 -28.09 32.09
N LEU A 94 -6.89 -27.99 31.14
CA LEU A 94 -6.71 -26.81 30.29
C LEU A 94 -7.74 -26.70 29.17
N GLN A 95 -8.13 -27.82 28.58
CA GLN A 95 -9.05 -27.86 27.45
C GLN A 95 -10.47 -27.57 27.96
N GLN A 96 -10.98 -26.39 27.61
CA GLN A 96 -12.38 -26.05 27.80
C GLN A 96 -13.18 -26.48 26.55
N PRO A 97 -14.43 -26.98 26.72
CA PRO A 97 -15.29 -27.27 25.59
C PRO A 97 -15.69 -25.97 24.88
N GLU A 98 -15.27 -25.83 23.62
CA GLU A 98 -15.59 -24.68 22.76
C GLU A 98 -17.06 -24.68 22.31
N GLN A 99 -17.65 -25.87 22.11
CA GLN A 99 -19.03 -26.00 21.65
C GLN A 99 -20.01 -25.96 22.83
N GLN A 100 -20.86 -24.94 22.85
CA GLN A 100 -22.00 -24.83 23.78
C GLN A 100 -23.31 -24.96 23.02
N THR A 101 -24.32 -25.58 23.63
CA THR A 101 -25.67 -25.64 23.03
C THR A 101 -26.44 -24.35 23.29
N LEU A 102 -27.42 -24.03 22.44
CA LEU A 102 -28.28 -22.85 22.65
C LEU A 102 -29.03 -22.88 24.00
N GLU A 103 -29.38 -24.07 24.48
CA GLU A 103 -29.99 -24.23 25.81
C GLU A 103 -29.00 -23.96 26.95
N GLN A 104 -27.68 -24.11 26.74
CA GLN A 104 -26.68 -23.76 27.75
C GLN A 104 -26.40 -22.26 27.80
N LEU A 105 -26.51 -21.57 26.65
CA LEU A 105 -26.25 -20.13 26.56
C LEU A 105 -27.45 -19.28 27.00
N TYR A 106 -28.66 -19.65 26.58
CA TYR A 106 -29.84 -18.78 26.70
C TYR A 106 -30.89 -19.25 27.72
N LYS A 107 -30.71 -20.40 28.38
CA LYS A 107 -31.71 -20.88 29.34
C LYS A 107 -31.68 -20.03 30.62
N PRO A 108 -32.80 -19.41 31.01
CA PRO A 108 -32.86 -18.65 32.26
C PRO A 108 -32.57 -19.57 33.45
N ALA A 109 -31.58 -19.21 34.26
CA ALA A 109 -31.32 -19.89 35.51
C ALA A 109 -32.42 -19.51 36.53
N PRO A 110 -33.06 -20.48 37.22
CA PRO A 110 -34.04 -20.17 38.25
C PRO A 110 -33.34 -19.52 39.46
N THR A 111 -33.89 -18.38 39.91
CA THR A 111 -33.35 -17.50 40.95
C THR A 111 -33.37 -18.08 42.38
N ASP A 112 -33.91 -19.29 42.55
CA ASP A 112 -34.14 -19.92 43.87
C ASP A 112 -33.27 -21.16 44.14
N ALA A 113 -32.11 -21.29 43.50
CA ALA A 113 -31.10 -22.27 43.89
C ALA A 113 -29.98 -21.59 44.68
N SER A 114 -30.07 -21.69 46.00
CA SER A 114 -28.91 -21.63 46.88
C SER A 114 -27.77 -22.48 46.30
N ASP A 115 -26.60 -21.86 46.07
CA ASP A 115 -25.28 -22.48 45.97
C ASP A 115 -25.28 -23.93 45.44
N GLY A 116 -25.71 -24.08 44.19
CA GLY A 116 -25.75 -25.35 43.49
C GLY A 116 -25.50 -25.15 42.01
N ASP A 117 -24.47 -24.37 41.67
CA ASP A 117 -23.98 -24.21 40.30
C ASP A 117 -23.65 -25.59 39.73
N SER A 118 -24.65 -26.14 39.05
CA SER A 118 -24.58 -27.35 38.26
C SER A 118 -23.89 -27.02 36.94
N ASN A 119 -22.61 -26.67 37.04
CA ASN A 119 -21.61 -26.83 35.97
C ASN A 119 -20.16 -26.68 36.50
N SER A 120 -19.90 -27.11 37.74
CA SER A 120 -18.54 -27.27 38.27
C SER A 120 -17.87 -28.52 37.68
N SER A 121 -17.35 -28.38 36.48
CA SER A 121 -16.23 -29.21 36.04
C SER A 121 -15.03 -28.92 36.96
N ASN A 122 -14.78 -29.88 37.86
CA ASN A 122 -13.61 -30.02 38.74
C ASN A 122 -13.44 -28.94 39.83
N ASP A 123 -13.92 -29.24 41.04
CA ASP A 123 -13.39 -28.67 42.28
C ASP A 123 -11.91 -29.07 42.43
N LEU A 124 -11.04 -28.30 41.78
CA LEU A 124 -9.62 -28.28 42.07
C LEU A 124 -9.45 -27.68 43.47
N THR A 125 -8.81 -28.42 44.36
CA THR A 125 -8.41 -27.87 45.66
C THR A 125 -7.23 -26.94 45.40
N TYR A 126 -7.48 -25.64 45.45
CA TYR A 126 -6.42 -24.65 45.27
C TYR A 126 -5.49 -24.65 46.48
N SER A 127 -4.18 -24.63 46.25
CA SER A 127 -3.13 -24.52 47.27
C SER A 127 -2.33 -23.21 47.12
N GLY A 128 -1.70 -22.79 48.23
CA GLY A 128 -0.72 -21.71 48.23
C GLY A 128 -1.27 -20.35 47.79
N GLN A 129 -0.55 -19.68 46.90
CA GLN A 129 -0.88 -18.32 46.43
C GLN A 129 -2.11 -18.29 45.52
N ALA A 130 -2.38 -19.37 44.78
CA ALA A 130 -3.56 -19.50 43.92
C ALA A 130 -4.86 -19.53 44.74
N ALA A 131 -4.84 -20.14 45.93
CA ALA A 131 -5.98 -20.18 46.85
C ALA A 131 -6.35 -18.79 47.41
N ASN A 132 -5.34 -17.97 47.74
CA ASN A 132 -5.60 -16.60 48.19
C ASN A 132 -6.16 -15.74 47.05
N PHE A 133 -5.63 -15.89 45.83
CA PHE A 133 -6.09 -15.12 44.69
C PHE A 133 -7.51 -15.49 44.26
N ILE A 134 -7.88 -16.78 44.27
CA ILE A 134 -9.25 -17.21 43.95
C ILE A 134 -10.26 -16.71 45.00
N GLU A 135 -9.87 -16.61 46.28
CA GLU A 135 -10.72 -16.05 47.33
C GLU A 135 -10.99 -14.56 47.10
N VAL A 136 -9.96 -13.78 46.71
CA VAL A 136 -10.12 -12.37 46.32
C VAL A 136 -11.04 -12.22 45.11
N LEU A 137 -10.90 -13.08 44.09
CA LEU A 137 -11.77 -13.07 42.91
C LEU A 137 -13.22 -13.41 43.25
N ARG A 138 -13.44 -14.37 44.16
CA ARG A 138 -14.78 -14.73 44.65
C ARG A 138 -15.41 -13.61 45.45
N GLN A 139 -14.64 -12.94 46.31
CA GLN A 139 -15.11 -11.79 47.08
C GLN A 139 -15.54 -10.64 46.16
N ARG A 140 -14.70 -10.25 45.19
CA ARG A 140 -15.03 -9.19 44.22
C ARG A 140 -16.31 -9.51 43.43
N ARG A 141 -16.45 -10.76 42.97
CA ARG A 141 -17.67 -11.23 42.29
C ARG A 141 -18.92 -11.11 43.18
N ALA A 142 -18.81 -11.40 44.47
CA ALA A 142 -19.91 -11.30 45.41
C ALA A 142 -20.30 -9.84 45.70
N GLU A 143 -19.32 -8.94 45.77
CA GLU A 143 -19.53 -7.50 45.94
C GLU A 143 -20.19 -6.87 44.69
N GLY A 144 -19.82 -7.31 43.48
CA GLY A 144 -20.41 -6.85 42.21
C GLY A 144 -21.86 -7.28 42.00
N LYS A 145 -22.26 -8.46 42.51
CA LYS A 145 -23.66 -8.95 42.43
C LYS A 145 -24.68 -8.07 43.19
N GLY A 146 -24.23 -7.26 44.16
CA GLY A 146 -25.12 -6.44 44.98
C GLY A 146 -25.61 -5.13 44.32
N VAL A 147 -25.03 -4.73 43.19
CA VAL A 147 -25.28 -3.40 42.58
C VAL A 147 -26.06 -3.48 41.25
N HIS A 148 -26.07 -4.64 40.58
CA HIS A 148 -26.77 -4.84 39.30
C HIS A 148 -27.45 -6.21 39.22
N ASP A 149 -28.61 -6.34 39.88
CA ASP A 149 -29.47 -7.54 39.85
C ASP A 149 -30.42 -7.58 38.63
N SER A 150 -30.08 -6.91 37.53
CA SER A 150 -31.01 -6.82 36.39
C SER A 150 -30.38 -6.85 35.00
N THR A 151 -29.06 -6.83 34.90
CA THR A 151 -28.41 -6.89 33.60
C THR A 151 -27.82 -8.28 33.49
N ILE A 152 -28.59 -9.14 32.83
CA ILE A 152 -28.18 -10.28 32.00
C ILE A 152 -26.95 -10.99 32.55
N ASN A 153 -27.07 -12.27 32.93
CA ASN A 153 -25.92 -13.16 33.12
C ASN A 153 -25.15 -13.24 31.79
N SER A 154 -24.43 -12.17 31.46
CA SER A 154 -23.45 -12.09 30.40
C SER A 154 -22.40 -13.07 30.85
N SER A 155 -22.53 -14.28 30.31
CA SER A 155 -21.47 -15.26 30.39
C SER A 155 -20.21 -14.51 29.93
N ALA A 156 -19.06 -14.78 30.55
CA ALA A 156 -17.78 -14.21 30.08
C ALA A 156 -17.48 -14.55 28.60
N LEU A 157 -18.33 -15.35 27.95
CA LEU A 157 -18.33 -15.67 26.52
C LEU A 157 -19.35 -14.84 25.70
N GLU A 158 -20.42 -14.31 26.30
CA GLU A 158 -21.44 -13.49 25.62
C GLU A 158 -20.93 -12.04 25.42
N GLU A 159 -20.19 -11.52 26.41
CA GLU A 159 -19.36 -10.29 26.29
C GLU A 159 -18.27 -10.39 25.21
N VAL A 160 -17.90 -11.61 24.80
CA VAL A 160 -16.86 -11.87 23.79
C VAL A 160 -17.46 -11.99 22.38
N GLU A 161 -18.78 -12.20 22.25
CA GLU A 161 -19.49 -12.11 20.97
C GLU A 161 -19.76 -10.66 20.54
N GLN A 162 -19.70 -9.70 21.48
CA GLN A 162 -19.68 -8.28 21.15
C GLN A 162 -18.25 -7.84 20.82
N GLU A 163 -17.96 -7.84 19.51
CA GLU A 163 -17.03 -6.91 18.85
C GLU A 163 -15.77 -6.55 19.67
N ARG A 164 -15.04 -7.55 20.17
CA ARG A 164 -13.59 -7.44 20.01
C ARG A 164 -13.37 -7.52 18.51
N GLU A 165 -13.26 -6.36 17.87
CA GLU A 165 -12.09 -6.16 17.04
C GLU A 165 -10.90 -6.53 17.93
N VAL A 166 -10.61 -7.83 18.02
CA VAL A 166 -9.23 -8.27 18.14
C VAL A 166 -8.65 -7.54 16.95
N ALA A 167 -7.96 -6.42 17.21
CA ALA A 167 -6.88 -6.03 16.34
C ALA A 167 -6.09 -7.31 16.26
N TYR A 168 -6.35 -8.07 15.20
CA TYR A 168 -5.50 -9.15 14.78
C TYR A 168 -4.21 -8.37 14.51
N GLU A 169 -3.38 -8.20 15.54
CA GLU A 169 -1.95 -8.30 15.35
C GLU A 169 -1.78 -9.72 14.83
N VAL A 170 -2.06 -9.88 13.53
CA VAL A 170 -1.36 -10.84 12.71
C VAL A 170 0.08 -10.41 12.92
N GLU A 171 0.76 -11.04 13.88
CA GLU A 171 2.20 -11.16 13.82
C GLU A 171 2.47 -11.97 12.55
N GLU A 172 2.37 -11.28 11.41
CA GLU A 172 2.91 -11.74 10.15
C GLU A 172 4.41 -11.66 10.40
N GLU A 173 5.00 -12.80 10.79
CA GLU A 173 6.44 -13.01 10.67
C GLU A 173 6.76 -12.90 9.18
N ARG A 174 6.90 -11.66 8.70
CA ARG A 174 7.34 -11.36 7.36
C ARG A 174 8.79 -11.79 7.31
N GLU A 175 9.04 -12.95 6.71
CA GLU A 175 10.37 -13.27 6.23
C GLU A 175 10.77 -12.18 5.24
N VAL A 176 11.56 -11.21 5.72
CA VAL A 176 12.09 -10.14 4.88
C VAL A 176 13.14 -10.78 3.98
N GLU A 177 12.72 -11.25 2.81
CA GLU A 177 13.66 -11.54 1.72
C GLU A 177 14.33 -10.22 1.36
N ARG A 178 15.52 -10.00 1.93
CA ARG A 178 16.30 -8.79 1.66
C ARG A 178 16.65 -8.79 0.18
N PRO A 179 16.40 -7.68 -0.55
CA PRO A 179 16.76 -7.59 -1.95
C PRO A 179 18.22 -7.96 -2.18
N LYS A 180 18.49 -8.67 -3.27
CA LYS A 180 19.86 -9.04 -3.63
C LYS A 180 20.71 -7.77 -3.75
N LEU A 181 21.84 -7.72 -3.06
CA LEU A 181 22.79 -6.61 -3.15
C LEU A 181 23.45 -6.62 -4.53
N LEU A 182 22.99 -5.72 -5.41
CA LEU A 182 23.53 -5.55 -6.76
C LEU A 182 24.52 -4.38 -6.79
N LYS A 183 25.60 -4.54 -7.55
CA LYS A 183 26.58 -3.46 -7.75
C LYS A 183 26.04 -2.47 -8.79
N PRO A 184 25.95 -1.17 -8.48
CA PRO A 184 25.46 -0.17 -9.42
C PRO A 184 26.43 -0.03 -10.61
N TYR A 185 25.86 0.28 -11.78
CA TYR A 185 26.66 0.68 -12.93
C TYR A 185 27.13 2.14 -12.76
N THR A 186 28.41 2.38 -12.99
CA THR A 186 29.01 3.72 -12.86
C THR A 186 28.93 4.45 -14.18
N TYR A 187 28.32 5.64 -14.19
CA TYR A 187 28.14 6.46 -15.38
C TYR A 187 29.50 6.85 -16.00
N PRO A 188 29.78 6.49 -17.27
CA PRO A 188 31.06 6.74 -17.92
C PRO A 188 31.16 8.14 -18.58
N GLY A 189 30.08 8.91 -18.60
CA GLY A 189 29.97 10.21 -19.29
C GLY A 189 29.15 10.15 -20.59
N LEU A 190 28.75 11.32 -21.08
CA LEU A 190 27.90 11.45 -22.26
C LEU A 190 28.55 10.87 -23.53
N HIS A 191 27.80 10.04 -24.26
CA HIS A 191 28.28 9.46 -25.51
C HIS A 191 28.40 10.53 -26.62
N ARG A 192 29.51 10.51 -27.38
CA ARG A 192 29.81 11.50 -28.42
C ARG A 192 28.72 11.64 -29.49
N SER A 193 28.02 10.55 -29.81
CA SER A 193 26.93 10.60 -30.79
C SER A 193 25.69 11.34 -30.26
N LEU A 194 25.43 11.32 -28.94
CA LEU A 194 24.35 12.10 -28.33
C LEU A 194 24.69 13.58 -28.30
N SER A 195 25.95 13.94 -28.00
CA SER A 195 26.41 15.33 -28.06
C SER A 195 26.34 15.88 -29.48
N GLN A 196 26.82 15.12 -30.48
CA GLN A 196 26.72 15.49 -31.90
C GLN A 196 25.27 15.60 -32.37
N PHE A 197 24.38 14.73 -31.89
CA PHE A 197 22.97 14.80 -32.21
C PHE A 197 22.32 16.06 -31.65
N ALA A 198 22.66 16.47 -30.42
CA ALA A 198 22.19 17.73 -29.83
C ALA A 198 22.70 18.97 -30.59
N GLU A 199 23.97 18.97 -31.01
CA GLU A 199 24.59 20.08 -31.75
C GLU A 199 24.07 20.20 -33.20
N THR A 200 24.03 19.09 -33.93
CA THR A 200 23.79 19.09 -35.38
C THR A 200 22.36 18.73 -35.78
N GLY A 201 21.62 18.07 -34.90
CA GLY A 201 20.30 17.49 -35.19
C GLY A 201 20.34 16.28 -36.13
N SER A 202 21.52 15.80 -36.54
CA SER A 202 21.64 14.63 -37.41
C SER A 202 22.08 13.42 -36.60
N LEU A 203 21.32 12.35 -36.67
CA LEU A 203 21.64 11.11 -35.97
C LEU A 203 22.67 10.31 -36.79
N ALA A 204 23.93 10.35 -36.37
CA ALA A 204 25.01 9.59 -37.00
C ALA A 204 25.95 9.01 -35.94
N GLY A 205 26.12 7.69 -35.94
CA GLY A 205 27.12 7.01 -35.12
C GLY A 205 26.57 5.80 -34.36
N VAL A 206 27.09 5.60 -33.16
CA VAL A 206 26.80 4.47 -32.26
C VAL A 206 26.40 5.01 -30.89
N GLY A 207 25.84 4.19 -30.00
CA GLY A 207 25.48 4.62 -28.64
C GLY A 207 24.00 4.89 -28.40
N TYR A 208 23.15 4.58 -29.37
CA TYR A 208 21.70 4.48 -29.22
C TYR A 208 21.22 3.19 -29.89
N VAL A 209 20.11 2.64 -29.39
CA VAL A 209 19.45 1.43 -29.92
C VAL A 209 17.98 1.73 -30.19
N PRO A 210 17.34 1.10 -31.19
CA PRO A 210 15.89 1.22 -31.36
C PRO A 210 15.17 0.76 -30.09
N ALA A 211 14.13 1.48 -29.67
CA ALA A 211 13.38 1.16 -28.45
C ALA A 211 12.79 -0.25 -28.49
N GLU A 212 12.25 -0.64 -29.65
CA GLU A 212 11.74 -1.98 -29.89
C GLU A 212 12.80 -3.08 -29.69
N SER A 213 14.04 -2.84 -30.13
CA SER A 213 15.12 -3.82 -29.95
C SER A 213 15.44 -4.02 -28.47
N MET A 214 15.41 -2.95 -27.67
CA MET A 214 15.58 -3.03 -26.21
C MET A 214 14.44 -3.81 -25.56
N VAL A 215 13.19 -3.57 -25.97
CA VAL A 215 12.03 -4.33 -25.47
C VAL A 215 12.21 -5.82 -25.77
N PHE A 216 12.65 -6.20 -26.97
CA PHE A 216 12.90 -7.61 -27.31
C PHE A 216 14.16 -8.23 -26.70
N GLU A 217 15.05 -7.42 -26.11
CA GLU A 217 16.18 -7.90 -25.33
C GLU A 217 15.78 -8.33 -23.91
N THR A 218 14.61 -7.92 -23.41
CA THR A 218 14.05 -8.39 -22.13
C THR A 218 13.69 -9.89 -22.18
N GLU A 219 13.52 -10.54 -21.03
CA GLU A 219 13.06 -11.93 -20.97
C GLU A 219 11.66 -12.08 -21.55
N LEU A 220 10.78 -11.13 -21.23
CA LEU A 220 9.43 -11.09 -21.78
C LEU A 220 9.46 -10.91 -23.30
N GLY A 221 10.16 -9.89 -23.79
CA GLY A 221 10.28 -9.62 -25.22
C GLY A 221 10.91 -10.78 -25.99
N GLY A 222 11.84 -11.51 -25.38
CA GLY A 222 12.41 -12.73 -25.95
C GLY A 222 11.37 -13.81 -26.32
N LYS A 223 10.27 -13.92 -25.57
CA LYS A 223 9.18 -14.89 -25.84
C LYS A 223 8.37 -14.54 -27.10
N TYR A 224 8.27 -13.25 -27.40
CA TYR A 224 7.43 -12.69 -28.47
C TYR A 224 8.24 -12.21 -29.68
N ARG A 225 9.57 -12.30 -29.63
CA ARG A 225 10.46 -11.88 -30.71
C ARG A 225 10.08 -12.55 -32.04
N GLY A 226 9.79 -11.72 -33.04
CA GLY A 226 9.39 -12.17 -34.38
C GLY A 226 7.94 -12.66 -34.51
N LYS A 227 7.12 -12.51 -33.46
CA LYS A 227 5.67 -12.79 -33.48
C LYS A 227 4.83 -11.52 -33.31
N VAL A 228 5.39 -10.51 -32.67
CA VAL A 228 4.77 -9.21 -32.40
C VAL A 228 5.72 -8.15 -32.95
N ASP A 229 5.15 -7.13 -33.59
CA ASP A 229 5.80 -5.89 -33.97
C ASP A 229 5.23 -4.80 -33.05
N LEU A 230 6.10 -4.01 -32.42
CA LEU A 230 5.67 -2.92 -31.54
C LEU A 230 5.58 -1.58 -32.27
N SER A 231 6.10 -1.51 -33.51
CA SER A 231 6.08 -0.34 -34.37
C SER A 231 6.43 0.94 -33.61
N LEU A 232 7.67 0.97 -33.10
CA LEU A 232 8.30 2.14 -32.48
C LEU A 232 9.39 2.74 -33.39
N PRO A 233 9.08 3.12 -34.65
CA PRO A 233 10.11 3.47 -35.65
C PRO A 233 10.83 4.78 -35.34
N HIS A 234 10.23 5.68 -34.55
CA HIS A 234 10.76 7.00 -34.27
C HIS A 234 11.47 7.08 -32.90
N LEU A 235 11.32 6.04 -32.08
CA LEU A 235 11.82 6.00 -30.71
C LEU A 235 13.10 5.18 -30.58
N TYR A 236 14.13 5.83 -30.06
CA TYR A 236 15.41 5.22 -29.73
C TYR A 236 15.69 5.39 -28.23
N VAL A 237 16.64 4.60 -27.74
CA VAL A 237 17.03 4.54 -26.34
C VAL A 237 18.56 4.64 -26.27
N SER A 238 19.08 5.44 -25.34
CA SER A 238 20.51 5.48 -25.08
C SER A 238 21.03 4.12 -24.60
N VAL A 239 22.24 3.76 -24.99
CA VAL A 239 22.92 2.56 -24.48
C VAL A 239 23.17 2.65 -22.96
N GLU A 240 23.24 3.84 -22.38
CA GLU A 240 23.37 4.00 -20.92
C GLU A 240 22.04 3.75 -20.21
N PHE A 241 20.91 4.01 -20.86
CA PHE A 241 19.58 3.73 -20.32
C PHE A 241 19.35 2.23 -20.11
N THR A 242 19.99 1.37 -20.91
CA THR A 242 19.90 -0.09 -20.75
C THR A 242 20.81 -0.63 -19.63
N LYS A 243 21.71 0.19 -19.08
CA LYS A 243 22.68 -0.21 -18.05
C LYS A 243 22.33 0.39 -16.68
N THR A 244 21.64 -0.39 -15.85
CA THR A 244 21.32 0.01 -14.47
C THR A 244 22.27 -0.64 -13.45
N VAL A 245 22.49 -1.95 -13.56
CA VAL A 245 23.29 -2.74 -12.63
C VAL A 245 24.31 -3.61 -13.35
N LYS A 246 25.41 -3.95 -12.68
CA LYS A 246 26.42 -4.86 -13.21
C LYS A 246 25.92 -6.30 -13.09
N LEU A 247 25.23 -6.78 -14.14
CA LEU A 247 24.74 -8.16 -14.23
C LEU A 247 25.85 -9.12 -14.68
N LYS A 248 25.76 -10.39 -14.24
CA LYS A 248 26.60 -11.46 -14.79
C LYS A 248 26.21 -11.71 -16.25
N PRO A 249 27.14 -12.18 -17.10
CA PRO A 249 26.80 -12.52 -18.48
C PRO A 249 25.66 -13.55 -18.52
N ARG A 250 24.56 -13.22 -19.21
CA ARG A 250 23.28 -13.98 -19.34
C ARG A 250 22.21 -13.75 -18.27
N GLU A 251 22.51 -13.07 -17.18
CA GLU A 251 21.49 -12.68 -16.21
C GLU A 251 20.74 -11.46 -16.76
N LYS A 252 19.42 -11.57 -16.91
CA LYS A 252 18.55 -10.48 -17.31
C LYS A 252 17.65 -10.15 -16.13
N MET A 253 17.51 -8.86 -15.85
CA MET A 253 16.64 -8.40 -14.77
C MET A 253 15.74 -7.31 -15.32
N ASP A 254 14.58 -7.75 -15.83
CA ASP A 254 13.61 -6.87 -16.47
C ASP A 254 12.98 -5.87 -15.48
N GLU A 255 12.95 -6.22 -14.19
CA GLU A 255 12.44 -5.40 -13.09
C GLU A 255 13.26 -4.11 -12.87
N LEU A 256 14.53 -4.08 -13.30
CA LEU A 256 15.44 -2.96 -13.10
C LEU A 256 15.48 -1.99 -14.29
N THR A 257 14.43 -2.03 -15.12
CA THR A 257 14.25 -1.09 -16.22
C THR A 257 13.95 0.32 -15.67
N ARG A 258 14.65 1.33 -16.22
CA ARG A 258 14.51 2.70 -15.74
C ARG A 258 13.15 3.30 -16.14
N PRO A 259 12.57 4.18 -15.30
CA PRO A 259 11.45 5.00 -15.72
C PRO A 259 11.89 5.99 -16.81
N VAL A 260 10.98 6.30 -17.72
CA VAL A 260 11.24 7.24 -18.83
C VAL A 260 10.93 8.63 -18.33
N ASN A 261 11.98 9.42 -18.10
CA ASN A 261 11.86 10.78 -17.55
C ASN A 261 12.26 11.86 -18.56
N TRP A 262 13.26 11.58 -19.40
CA TRP A 262 13.88 12.55 -20.29
C TRP A 262 13.91 12.05 -21.73
N LEU A 263 13.50 12.93 -22.66
CA LEU A 263 13.43 12.66 -24.08
C LEU A 263 14.20 13.73 -24.85
N LEU A 264 15.23 13.33 -25.57
CA LEU A 264 15.90 14.19 -26.54
C LEU A 264 15.22 14.03 -27.90
N CYS A 265 14.44 15.03 -28.30
CA CYS A 265 13.64 15.00 -29.52
C CYS A 265 14.17 15.98 -30.57
N ASN A 266 14.18 15.54 -31.82
CA ASN A 266 14.32 16.40 -32.98
C ASN A 266 12.98 16.51 -33.70
N ILE A 267 12.37 17.70 -33.64
CA ILE A 267 11.05 17.95 -34.22
C ILE A 267 11.07 17.91 -35.76
N ARG A 268 12.21 18.25 -36.38
CA ARG A 268 12.32 18.28 -37.84
C ARG A 268 12.41 16.87 -38.44
N THR A 269 13.17 16.01 -37.78
CA THR A 269 13.37 14.63 -38.25
C THR A 269 12.39 13.66 -37.62
N GLU A 270 11.57 14.13 -36.66
CA GLU A 270 10.59 13.32 -35.96
C GLU A 270 11.23 12.12 -35.24
N ILE A 271 12.45 12.31 -34.70
CA ILE A 271 13.19 11.26 -33.98
C ILE A 271 13.27 11.65 -32.50
N ALA A 272 13.03 10.69 -31.61
CA ALA A 272 13.20 10.87 -30.18
C ALA A 272 14.12 9.81 -29.58
N ILE A 273 14.96 10.23 -28.63
CA ILE A 273 15.88 9.37 -27.90
C ILE A 273 15.59 9.48 -26.40
N ILE A 274 15.33 8.35 -25.76
CA ILE A 274 15.23 8.26 -24.31
C ILE A 274 16.63 8.30 -23.72
N VAL A 275 16.88 9.26 -22.82
CA VAL A 275 18.17 9.47 -22.16
C VAL A 275 18.05 9.31 -20.66
N THR A 276 19.15 9.00 -19.99
CA THR A 276 19.16 8.94 -18.52
C THR A 276 19.23 10.34 -17.90
N PRO A 277 18.85 10.52 -16.62
CA PRO A 277 19.01 11.80 -15.94
C PRO A 277 20.45 12.32 -15.93
N GLU A 278 21.43 11.41 -15.82
CA GLU A 278 22.85 11.75 -15.85
C GLU A 278 23.27 12.29 -17.24
N GLU A 279 22.79 11.66 -18.32
CA GLU A 279 23.00 12.16 -19.68
C GLU A 279 22.27 13.48 -19.93
N ALA A 280 21.06 13.65 -19.36
CA ALA A 280 20.29 14.87 -19.49
C ALA A 280 21.03 16.07 -18.87
N GLU A 281 21.69 15.89 -17.72
CA GLU A 281 22.49 16.94 -17.08
C GLU A 281 23.63 17.43 -17.98
N ASP A 282 24.33 16.50 -18.64
CA ASP A 282 25.39 16.84 -19.59
C ASP A 282 24.86 17.48 -20.89
N LEU A 283 23.63 17.13 -21.30
CA LEU A 283 22.99 17.65 -22.52
C LEU A 283 22.41 19.06 -22.32
N ILE A 284 21.94 19.42 -21.13
CA ILE A 284 21.32 20.73 -20.86
C ILE A 284 22.23 21.92 -21.24
N PRO A 285 23.52 21.96 -20.87
CA PRO A 285 24.44 23.02 -21.28
C PRO A 285 24.61 23.13 -22.80
N ILE A 286 24.69 21.99 -23.49
CA ILE A 286 24.84 21.93 -24.95
C ILE A 286 23.59 22.50 -25.62
N LEU A 287 22.42 22.06 -25.15
CA LEU A 287 21.11 22.50 -25.66
C LEU A 287 20.86 23.99 -25.47
N ARG A 288 21.44 24.59 -24.43
CA ARG A 288 21.30 26.04 -24.16
C ARG A 288 22.22 26.91 -25.00
N ASN A 289 23.39 26.41 -25.41
CA ASN A 289 24.43 27.24 -26.03
C ASN A 289 24.68 26.93 -27.51
N GLU A 290 24.70 25.65 -27.90
CA GLU A 290 25.28 25.18 -29.16
C GLU A 290 24.32 24.34 -30.00
N ALA A 291 23.10 24.10 -29.51
CA ALA A 291 22.19 23.19 -30.18
C ALA A 291 21.51 23.72 -31.44
N ALA A 292 21.18 22.78 -32.31
CA ALA A 292 20.35 23.04 -33.47
C ALA A 292 18.94 23.50 -33.05
N PRO A 293 18.32 24.42 -33.80
CA PRO A 293 17.03 25.01 -33.43
C PRO A 293 15.84 24.03 -33.46
N SER A 294 16.04 22.81 -33.94
CA SER A 294 15.02 21.75 -33.98
C SER A 294 15.17 20.73 -32.85
N MET A 295 16.20 20.85 -32.01
CA MET A 295 16.50 19.94 -30.91
C MET A 295 15.86 20.44 -29.61
N HIS A 296 15.15 19.55 -28.92
CA HIS A 296 14.50 19.85 -27.65
C HIS A 296 14.65 18.66 -26.71
N LEU A 297 15.08 18.93 -25.48
CA LEU A 297 14.98 18.00 -24.37
C LEU A 297 13.65 18.22 -23.66
N MET A 298 12.84 17.18 -23.54
CA MET A 298 11.50 17.21 -22.96
C MET A 298 11.43 16.29 -21.75
N THR A 299 10.66 16.68 -20.74
CA THR A 299 10.31 15.79 -19.63
C THR A 299 9.06 14.98 -19.96
N TYR A 300 9.06 13.73 -19.53
CA TYR A 300 7.91 12.85 -19.63
C TYR A 300 7.74 12.06 -18.33
N ALA A 301 6.49 11.76 -17.99
CA ALA A 301 6.18 10.80 -16.93
C ALA A 301 4.92 10.03 -17.33
N ALA A 302 4.98 8.70 -17.33
CA ALA A 302 3.84 7.87 -17.69
C ALA A 302 2.72 8.00 -16.64
N PRO A 303 1.48 8.41 -17.02
CA PRO A 303 0.36 8.45 -16.07
C PRO A 303 -0.08 7.04 -15.66
N VAL A 304 0.04 6.73 -14.37
CA VAL A 304 -0.27 5.41 -13.80
C VAL A 304 -1.45 5.38 -12.86
N THR A 305 -1.80 6.53 -12.28
CA THR A 305 -3.01 6.68 -11.48
C THR A 305 -3.93 7.70 -12.15
N LYS A 306 -5.23 7.58 -11.88
CA LYS A 306 -6.24 8.53 -12.38
C LYS A 306 -5.98 9.97 -11.93
N ARG A 307 -5.31 10.16 -10.78
CA ARG A 307 -5.06 11.49 -10.20
C ARG A 307 -3.82 12.18 -10.79
N MET A 308 -2.96 11.45 -11.51
CA MET A 308 -1.78 12.04 -12.13
C MET A 308 -2.16 12.96 -13.27
N GLN A 309 -1.38 14.04 -13.42
CA GLN A 309 -1.47 14.90 -14.59
C GLN A 309 -1.08 14.11 -15.85
N HIS A 310 -1.83 14.29 -16.92
CA HIS A 310 -1.55 13.62 -18.19
C HIS A 310 -0.39 14.34 -18.92
N PHE A 311 0.82 13.77 -18.89
CA PHE A 311 2.03 14.27 -19.58
C PHE A 311 2.05 13.99 -21.10
N SER A 312 0.89 13.82 -21.72
CA SER A 312 0.78 13.36 -23.11
C SER A 312 1.04 14.47 -24.14
N ASN A 313 0.98 15.74 -23.71
CA ASN A 313 1.28 16.90 -24.55
C ASN A 313 2.78 17.22 -24.62
N LEU A 314 3.61 16.63 -23.73
CA LEU A 314 5.08 16.78 -23.71
C LEU A 314 5.55 18.25 -23.68
N ASP A 315 4.75 19.14 -23.09
CA ASP A 315 4.94 20.59 -23.07
C ASP A 315 5.29 21.16 -21.68
N ASP A 316 5.33 20.32 -20.63
CA ASP A 316 5.53 20.76 -19.25
C ASP A 316 6.91 21.39 -19.00
N TYR A 317 7.98 20.71 -19.41
CA TYR A 317 9.34 21.26 -19.35
C TYR A 317 10.14 20.86 -20.58
N THR A 318 10.55 21.88 -21.34
CA THR A 318 11.31 21.70 -22.59
C THR A 318 12.50 22.65 -22.64
N VAL A 319 13.68 22.14 -23.01
CA VAL A 319 14.92 22.91 -23.15
C VAL A 319 15.54 22.62 -24.52
N PRO A 320 15.66 23.62 -25.41
CA PRO A 320 15.07 24.96 -25.38
C PRO A 320 13.53 24.94 -25.40
N PRO A 321 12.84 26.03 -25.01
CA PRO A 321 11.38 26.08 -25.02
C PRO A 321 10.83 25.91 -26.44
N LEU A 322 9.74 25.14 -26.56
CA LEU A 322 9.06 24.93 -27.84
C LEU A 322 8.51 26.25 -28.40
N PRO A 323 8.69 26.55 -29.71
CA PRO A 323 8.17 27.77 -30.31
C PRO A 323 6.65 27.90 -30.24
N VAL A 324 5.95 26.76 -30.25
CA VAL A 324 4.49 26.65 -30.15
C VAL A 324 4.17 25.36 -29.39
N ALA A 325 3.40 25.45 -28.30
CA ALA A 325 3.06 24.33 -27.42
C ALA A 325 2.28 23.16 -28.09
N LYS A 326 1.91 23.27 -29.37
CA LYS A 326 1.16 22.26 -30.14
C LYS A 326 1.97 21.51 -31.20
N TYR A 327 3.30 21.64 -31.20
CA TYR A 327 4.14 21.04 -32.25
C TYR A 327 4.65 19.63 -31.92
N VAL A 328 4.36 19.08 -30.74
CA VAL A 328 4.80 17.73 -30.43
C VAL A 328 3.97 16.73 -31.25
N PRO A 329 4.61 15.86 -32.05
CA PRO A 329 3.87 14.90 -32.85
C PRO A 329 3.10 13.90 -31.99
N ALA A 330 1.84 13.63 -32.34
CA ALA A 330 0.99 12.68 -31.62
C ALA A 330 1.58 11.25 -31.57
N PHE A 331 2.41 10.88 -32.54
CA PHE A 331 3.12 9.60 -32.52
C PHE A 331 4.02 9.45 -31.30
N LEU A 332 4.63 10.55 -30.83
CA LEU A 332 5.63 10.48 -29.79
C LEU A 332 5.00 10.13 -28.44
N ALA A 333 3.85 10.74 -28.14
CA ALA A 333 3.08 10.43 -26.93
C ALA A 333 2.62 8.97 -26.91
N PHE A 334 2.28 8.41 -28.07
CA PHE A 334 1.92 7.01 -28.21
C PHE A 334 3.12 6.07 -28.04
N GLU A 335 4.19 6.25 -28.82
CA GLU A 335 5.37 5.38 -28.82
C GLU A 335 6.08 5.41 -27.45
N VAL A 336 6.30 6.60 -26.89
CA VAL A 336 6.86 6.76 -25.54
C VAL A 336 5.89 6.22 -24.51
N GLY A 337 4.58 6.41 -24.68
CA GLY A 337 3.55 5.90 -23.79
C GLY A 337 3.60 4.37 -23.64
N ILE A 338 3.66 3.64 -24.77
CA ILE A 338 3.77 2.18 -24.78
C ILE A 338 5.09 1.75 -24.13
N PHE A 339 6.20 2.35 -24.56
CA PHE A 339 7.50 1.99 -24.03
C PHE A 339 7.60 2.23 -22.51
N ALA A 340 7.12 3.38 -22.03
CA ALA A 340 7.21 3.80 -20.62
C ALA A 340 6.20 3.13 -19.69
N GLY A 341 5.20 2.42 -20.21
CA GLY A 341 4.19 1.74 -19.38
C GLY A 341 2.95 2.58 -19.06
N ARG A 342 2.52 3.50 -19.92
CA ARG A 342 1.37 4.38 -19.65
C ARG A 342 0.05 3.61 -19.49
N LEU A 343 -0.65 3.84 -18.39
CA LEU A 343 -1.93 3.20 -18.08
C LEU A 343 -3.15 4.12 -18.31
N TYR A 344 -2.98 5.42 -18.07
CA TYR A 344 -4.03 6.43 -18.20
C TYR A 344 -3.73 7.40 -19.35
N PHE A 345 -4.74 7.69 -20.18
CA PHE A 345 -4.68 8.61 -21.31
C PHE A 345 -6.00 9.38 -21.44
N GLY A 346 -6.01 10.46 -22.25
CA GLY A 346 -7.20 11.28 -22.46
C GLY A 346 -8.17 10.69 -23.52
N PRO A 347 -9.44 11.11 -23.54
CA PRO A 347 -10.43 10.58 -24.49
C PRO A 347 -10.11 10.89 -25.95
N ARG A 348 -9.36 11.97 -26.23
CA ARG A 348 -8.93 12.35 -27.58
C ARG A 348 -7.87 11.41 -28.15
N GLU A 349 -7.05 10.84 -27.28
CA GLU A 349 -5.96 9.95 -27.66
C GLU A 349 -6.46 8.51 -27.86
N TYR A 350 -7.66 8.18 -27.37
CA TYR A 350 -8.22 6.85 -27.46
C TYR A 350 -8.38 6.38 -28.91
N GLU A 351 -8.93 7.24 -29.78
CA GLU A 351 -9.10 6.93 -31.21
C GLU A 351 -7.74 6.77 -31.91
N GLU A 352 -6.76 7.62 -31.58
CA GLU A 352 -5.42 7.53 -32.16
C GLU A 352 -4.66 6.27 -31.71
N ILE A 353 -4.82 5.88 -30.44
CA ILE A 353 -4.29 4.64 -29.89
C ILE A 353 -4.93 3.45 -30.60
N LEU A 354 -6.25 3.44 -30.74
CA LEU A 354 -6.96 2.37 -31.44
C LEU A 354 -6.56 2.30 -32.91
N ASP A 355 -6.54 3.41 -33.65
CA ASP A 355 -6.22 3.41 -35.07
C ASP A 355 -4.80 2.89 -35.31
N ARG A 356 -3.82 3.27 -34.48
CA ARG A 356 -2.45 2.75 -34.63
C ARG A 356 -2.33 1.28 -34.30
N LEU A 357 -3.06 0.85 -33.28
CA LEU A 357 -3.09 -0.54 -32.92
C LEU A 357 -3.84 -1.35 -34.00
N VAL A 358 -4.95 -0.84 -34.55
CA VAL A 358 -5.84 -1.49 -35.54
C VAL A 358 -5.30 -1.47 -36.98
N LEU A 359 -4.65 -0.40 -37.43
CA LEU A 359 -4.07 -0.29 -38.78
C LEU A 359 -2.96 -1.32 -39.01
N GLU A 360 -2.34 -1.83 -37.96
CA GLU A 360 -1.35 -2.90 -38.02
C GLU A 360 -1.95 -4.29 -37.75
N TRP A 361 -3.26 -4.36 -37.47
CA TRP A 361 -4.00 -5.60 -37.24
C TRP A 361 -4.78 -6.11 -38.48
N ASP A 362 -4.89 -5.34 -39.56
CA ASP A 362 -5.54 -5.79 -40.82
C ASP A 362 -4.52 -6.35 -41.85
N ASP A 363 -3.23 -6.00 -41.75
CA ASP A 363 -2.18 -6.50 -42.66
C ASP A 363 -1.76 -7.96 -42.40
N ALA A 364 -2.13 -8.54 -41.24
CA ALA A 364 -1.85 -9.93 -40.90
C ALA A 364 -3.00 -10.91 -41.18
N ALA A 365 -4.21 -10.43 -41.48
CA ALA A 365 -5.36 -11.28 -41.73
C ALA A 365 -6.30 -10.65 -42.76
N GLY A 366 -6.04 -10.93 -44.04
CA GLY A 366 -7.04 -10.75 -45.10
C GLY A 366 -8.25 -11.66 -44.87
N SER A 367 -9.13 -11.29 -43.95
CA SER A 367 -10.51 -11.73 -43.87
C SER A 367 -11.22 -10.87 -42.83
N ALA A 368 -12.24 -10.13 -43.29
CA ALA A 368 -13.17 -9.42 -42.43
C ALA A 368 -13.69 -10.36 -41.32
N VAL A 369 -13.25 -10.12 -40.08
CA VAL A 369 -13.80 -10.74 -38.88
C VAL A 369 -14.14 -9.61 -37.91
N THR A 370 -15.41 -9.59 -37.52
CA THR A 370 -15.99 -8.70 -36.51
C THR A 370 -15.21 -8.76 -35.18
N PRO A 371 -15.15 -7.65 -34.41
CA PRO A 371 -14.42 -7.58 -33.14
C PRO A 371 -15.20 -8.33 -32.06
N ALA A 372 -15.01 -9.65 -31.99
CA ALA A 372 -15.50 -10.49 -30.91
C ALA A 372 -14.49 -11.62 -30.66
N GLU A 373 -13.89 -11.60 -29.47
CA GLU A 373 -13.40 -12.78 -28.75
C GLU A 373 -12.08 -13.44 -29.19
N GLY A 374 -11.10 -12.67 -29.67
CA GLY A 374 -9.71 -13.13 -29.72
C GLY A 374 -8.75 -11.98 -29.45
N SER A 375 -8.18 -11.90 -28.24
CA SER A 375 -7.06 -10.98 -27.97
C SER A 375 -5.92 -11.30 -28.93
N SER A 376 -5.53 -10.34 -29.76
CA SER A 376 -4.38 -10.50 -30.65
C SER A 376 -3.12 -10.78 -29.82
N LEU A 377 -2.14 -11.51 -30.37
CA LEU A 377 -0.88 -11.78 -29.68
C LEU A 377 -0.18 -10.48 -29.24
N SER A 378 -0.35 -9.39 -29.99
CA SER A 378 0.16 -8.05 -29.65
C SER A 378 -0.54 -7.44 -28.44
N MET A 379 -1.85 -7.65 -28.26
CA MET A 379 -2.59 -7.21 -27.08
C MET A 379 -2.15 -7.96 -25.82
N VAL A 380 -1.96 -9.27 -25.94
CA VAL A 380 -1.45 -10.11 -24.84
C VAL A 380 -0.03 -9.65 -24.47
N PHE A 381 0.81 -9.42 -25.47
CA PHE A 381 2.15 -8.88 -25.25
C PHE A 381 2.11 -7.51 -24.56
N LEU A 382 1.28 -6.58 -25.02
CA LEU A 382 1.16 -5.25 -24.43
C LEU A 382 0.67 -5.34 -22.98
N GLN A 383 -0.29 -6.23 -22.69
CA GLN A 383 -0.75 -6.46 -21.32
C GLN A 383 0.38 -6.98 -20.41
N GLU A 384 1.13 -7.98 -20.87
CA GLU A 384 2.27 -8.53 -20.11
C GLU A 384 3.40 -7.49 -19.96
N TRP A 385 3.65 -6.69 -21.01
CA TRP A 385 4.66 -5.63 -20.99
C TRP A 385 4.32 -4.54 -19.97
N LEU A 386 3.07 -4.08 -19.96
CA LEU A 386 2.60 -3.10 -18.99
C LEU A 386 2.64 -3.66 -17.57
N ALA A 387 2.24 -4.92 -17.36
CA ALA A 387 2.34 -5.55 -16.04
C ALA A 387 3.81 -5.64 -15.57
N LEU A 388 4.74 -5.98 -16.46
CA LEU A 388 6.18 -6.01 -16.15
C LEU A 388 6.71 -4.63 -15.74
N ARG A 389 6.28 -3.56 -16.43
CA ARG A 389 6.63 -2.18 -16.08
C ARG A 389 6.12 -1.73 -14.71
N TRP A 390 5.08 -2.40 -14.19
CA TRP A 390 4.45 -2.11 -12.90
C TRP A 390 4.58 -3.28 -11.91
N GLN A 391 5.65 -4.07 -12.02
CA GLN A 391 6.01 -5.12 -11.06
C GLN A 391 4.89 -6.14 -10.80
N GLY A 392 4.10 -6.46 -11.84
CA GLY A 392 3.05 -7.46 -11.78
C GLY A 392 1.71 -6.97 -11.22
N GLN A 393 1.51 -5.66 -11.03
CA GLN A 393 0.21 -5.10 -10.65
C GLN A 393 -0.88 -5.43 -11.68
N ASP A 394 -2.11 -5.66 -11.19
CA ASP A 394 -3.25 -5.86 -12.08
C ASP A 394 -3.68 -4.55 -12.74
N ILE A 395 -3.41 -4.45 -14.05
CA ILE A 395 -3.76 -3.29 -14.88
C ILE A 395 -5.16 -3.39 -15.48
N SER A 396 -5.91 -4.47 -15.24
CA SER A 396 -7.21 -4.75 -15.88
C SER A 396 -8.24 -3.64 -15.66
N HIS A 397 -8.13 -2.91 -14.55
CA HIS A 397 -9.04 -1.82 -14.18
C HIS A 397 -8.57 -0.43 -14.65
N THR A 398 -7.65 -0.37 -15.62
CA THR A 398 -7.16 0.89 -16.20
C THR A 398 -7.63 1.08 -17.65
N PRO A 399 -7.61 2.32 -18.19
CA PRO A 399 -7.90 2.56 -19.60
C PRO A 399 -7.08 1.68 -20.54
N MET A 400 -5.77 1.59 -20.32
CA MET A 400 -4.90 0.76 -21.16
C MET A 400 -5.17 -0.74 -20.96
N GLY A 401 -5.52 -1.18 -19.74
CA GLY A 401 -5.98 -2.55 -19.51
C GLY A 401 -7.25 -2.90 -20.30
N TYR A 402 -8.21 -1.97 -20.38
CA TYR A 402 -9.41 -2.13 -21.20
C TYR A 402 -9.06 -2.23 -22.69
N VAL A 403 -8.13 -1.40 -23.17
CA VAL A 403 -7.61 -1.48 -24.54
C VAL A 403 -7.00 -2.85 -24.81
N CYS A 404 -6.09 -3.34 -23.96
CA CYS A 404 -5.46 -4.64 -24.12
C CYS A 404 -6.46 -5.81 -24.10
N GLN A 405 -7.58 -5.66 -23.39
CA GLN A 405 -8.66 -6.67 -23.35
C GLN A 405 -9.64 -6.56 -24.53
N GLY A 406 -9.46 -5.62 -25.45
CA GLY A 406 -10.39 -5.35 -26.54
C GLY A 406 -11.73 -4.75 -26.09
N ARG A 407 -11.79 -4.21 -24.86
CA ARG A 407 -13.00 -3.56 -24.35
C ARG A 407 -13.08 -2.13 -24.89
N MET A 408 -14.22 -1.79 -25.47
CA MET A 408 -14.45 -0.42 -25.94
C MET A 408 -14.60 0.53 -24.76
N LEU A 409 -13.82 1.61 -24.77
CA LEU A 409 -13.94 2.73 -23.85
C LEU A 409 -14.81 3.80 -24.48
N ARG A 410 -15.86 4.21 -23.77
CA ARG A 410 -16.70 5.33 -24.21
C ARG A 410 -16.20 6.64 -23.60
N PRO A 411 -16.44 7.79 -24.24
CA PRO A 411 -16.03 9.10 -23.70
C PRO A 411 -16.62 9.43 -22.32
N ASP A 412 -17.78 8.86 -21.99
CA ASP A 412 -18.48 8.99 -20.71
C ASP A 412 -17.98 8.01 -19.63
N HIS A 413 -16.95 7.20 -19.92
CA HIS A 413 -16.43 6.25 -18.94
C HIS A 413 -15.87 6.96 -17.70
N PRO A 414 -16.06 6.42 -16.47
CA PRO A 414 -15.53 6.99 -15.23
C PRO A 414 -14.02 7.27 -15.23
N PHE A 415 -13.26 6.68 -16.15
CA PHE A 415 -11.83 6.96 -16.31
C PHE A 415 -11.56 8.37 -16.86
N PHE A 416 -12.42 8.88 -17.75
CA PHE A 416 -12.26 10.19 -18.38
C PHE A 416 -13.03 11.30 -17.68
N VAL A 417 -13.89 10.96 -16.71
CA VAL A 417 -14.56 11.95 -15.87
C VAL A 417 -13.51 12.59 -14.95
N GLN A 418 -13.06 13.77 -15.37
CA GLN A 418 -12.30 14.68 -14.52
C GLN A 418 -13.21 15.14 -13.39
N SER A 419 -12.89 14.79 -12.15
CA SER A 419 -13.41 15.52 -11.00
C SER A 419 -12.94 16.97 -11.15
N ASN A 420 -13.87 17.86 -11.45
CA ASN A 420 -13.65 19.29 -11.65
C ASN A 420 -13.14 19.94 -10.34
N THR A 421 -11.86 19.76 -9.99
CA THR A 421 -11.20 20.51 -8.91
C THR A 421 -10.70 21.89 -9.38
N ARG A 422 -11.17 22.38 -10.54
CA ARG A 422 -10.79 23.69 -11.10
C ARG A 422 -11.96 24.63 -11.42
N GLN A 423 -13.21 24.31 -11.07
CA GLN A 423 -14.38 25.13 -11.46
C GLN A 423 -15.36 25.51 -10.32
N THR A 424 -15.00 25.34 -9.05
CA THR A 424 -15.82 25.79 -7.90
C THR A 424 -15.30 27.08 -7.25
N THR A 425 -14.56 27.92 -7.97
CA THR A 425 -14.09 29.22 -7.44
C THR A 425 -14.89 30.43 -7.91
N ASP A 426 -15.93 30.28 -8.71
CA ASP A 426 -16.76 31.41 -9.11
C ASP A 426 -18.21 31.24 -8.63
N SER A 427 -18.60 32.17 -7.74
CA SER A 427 -19.97 32.59 -7.39
C SER A 427 -20.54 32.31 -5.99
N ILE A 428 -19.76 32.33 -4.90
CA ILE A 428 -20.36 32.64 -3.57
C ILE A 428 -19.44 33.51 -2.70
N PHE A 429 -18.95 34.65 -3.18
CA PHE A 429 -18.54 35.74 -2.27
C PHE A 429 -18.79 37.11 -2.89
N HIS A 430 -19.90 37.75 -2.51
CA HIS A 430 -19.94 39.21 -2.46
C HIS A 430 -19.19 39.67 -1.21
N SER A 431 -18.16 40.46 -1.45
CA SER A 431 -17.19 40.97 -0.49
C SER A 431 -17.75 42.01 0.49
N SER A 432 -17.45 41.84 1.79
CA SER A 432 -16.85 42.88 2.67
C SER A 432 -16.58 42.26 4.06
N GLY A 433 -15.39 42.10 4.63
CA GLY A 433 -14.00 42.27 4.19
C GLY A 433 -13.03 41.91 5.34
N LYS A 434 -11.87 41.30 4.99
CA LYS A 434 -10.53 41.23 5.66
C LYS A 434 -10.42 40.59 7.07
N ASN A 435 -9.44 39.73 7.43
CA ASN A 435 -8.16 39.31 6.83
C ASN A 435 -7.49 38.17 7.68
N VAL A 436 -6.67 37.31 7.04
CA VAL A 436 -5.57 36.42 7.58
C VAL A 436 -6.02 35.08 8.22
N SER A 437 -6.06 33.93 7.52
CA SER A 437 -5.02 33.00 6.97
C SER A 437 -4.56 31.90 7.94
N ALA A 438 -4.91 30.64 7.63
CA ALA A 438 -4.06 29.44 7.66
C ALA A 438 -4.96 28.23 7.41
N GLU A 439 -4.97 27.73 6.17
CA GLU A 439 -5.67 26.51 5.77
C GLU A 439 -4.79 25.29 6.06
N GLU A 440 -5.48 24.24 6.50
CA GLU A 440 -5.00 22.96 7.00
C GLU A 440 -4.43 22.08 5.87
N GLN A 441 -3.27 21.50 6.13
CA GLN A 441 -2.68 20.40 5.35
C GLN A 441 -3.24 19.08 5.91
N GLU A 442 -3.89 18.27 5.06
CA GLU A 442 -4.12 16.86 5.35
C GLU A 442 -2.81 16.10 5.09
N GLU A 443 -2.08 15.78 6.16
CA GLU A 443 -0.88 14.93 6.13
C GLU A 443 -1.26 13.45 6.00
N TYR A 444 -0.76 12.84 4.92
CA TYR A 444 -0.78 11.40 4.64
C TYR A 444 0.51 10.80 5.21
N TRP A 445 0.39 9.90 6.19
CA TRP A 445 1.54 9.27 6.86
C TRP A 445 2.27 8.31 5.94
N ASP A 446 3.48 8.71 5.52
CA ASP A 446 4.50 7.90 4.87
C ASP A 446 5.42 7.36 5.98
N SER A 447 5.48 6.04 6.14
CA SER A 447 6.23 5.40 7.21
C SER A 447 7.56 4.90 6.66
N ASP A 448 8.55 5.80 6.61
CA ASP A 448 9.96 5.45 6.42
C ASP A 448 10.80 6.36 7.34
N GLU A 449 10.99 5.93 8.59
CA GLU A 449 12.02 6.50 9.46
C GLU A 449 13.00 5.38 9.82
N GLY A 450 14.23 5.55 9.33
CA GLY A 450 15.35 4.68 9.65
C GLY A 450 15.76 4.80 11.11
N GLU A 451 15.89 3.65 11.76
CA GLU A 451 16.53 3.55 13.07
C GLU A 451 18.06 3.62 12.89
N GLU A 452 18.64 4.73 13.35
CA GLU A 452 20.06 4.84 13.68
C GLU A 452 20.31 4.11 15.01
N ASP A 453 20.72 2.85 14.95
CA ASP A 453 21.22 2.14 16.13
C ASP A 453 22.74 2.32 16.27
N GLU A 454 23.13 3.18 17.23
CA GLU A 454 24.46 3.18 17.84
C GLU A 454 24.66 1.90 18.64
N ALA A 455 25.32 0.89 18.05
CA ALA A 455 25.78 -0.29 18.78
C ALA A 455 27.16 -0.04 19.39
N GLU A 456 27.20 0.14 20.71
CA GLU A 456 28.41 0.05 21.54
C GLU A 456 29.05 -1.34 21.37
N GLN A 457 30.35 -1.35 21.09
CA GLN A 457 31.19 -2.55 21.04
C GLN A 457 31.33 -3.15 22.44
N SER A 458 30.83 -4.38 22.63
CA SER A 458 31.28 -5.26 23.71
C SER A 458 31.96 -6.49 23.10
N ASP A 459 33.29 -6.52 23.20
CA ASP A 459 34.13 -7.66 22.90
C ASP A 459 33.77 -8.84 23.81
N LEU A 460 33.37 -9.97 23.22
CA LEU A 460 33.48 -11.28 23.85
C LEU A 460 33.87 -12.32 22.78
N ASP A 461 35.16 -12.62 22.77
CA ASP A 461 35.77 -13.77 22.12
C ASP A 461 35.12 -15.08 22.58
N VAL A 462 34.66 -15.90 21.64
CA VAL A 462 34.56 -17.35 21.82
C VAL A 462 35.04 -18.01 20.53
N GLU A 463 36.34 -18.33 20.52
CA GLU A 463 36.88 -19.45 19.76
C GLU A 463 36.31 -20.74 20.37
N ASP A 464 35.86 -21.67 19.53
CA ASP A 464 36.32 -23.06 19.59
C ASP A 464 35.81 -23.83 18.37
N ASP A 465 36.77 -24.20 17.52
CA ASP A 465 36.72 -25.31 16.60
C ASP A 465 36.47 -26.61 17.39
N GLU A 466 35.69 -27.55 16.86
CA GLU A 466 36.05 -28.97 16.91
C GLU A 466 35.22 -29.79 15.92
N ASP A 467 35.92 -30.32 14.91
CA ASP A 467 35.53 -31.42 14.05
C ASP A 467 35.10 -32.65 14.86
N PHE A 468 34.04 -33.35 14.42
CA PHE A 468 33.98 -34.81 14.51
C PHE A 468 33.05 -35.37 13.43
N GLU A 469 33.64 -35.89 12.37
CA GLU A 469 33.09 -37.01 11.59
C GLU A 469 33.21 -38.30 12.43
N GLU A 470 32.16 -39.12 12.52
CA GLU A 470 32.16 -40.50 12.01
C GLU A 470 30.84 -41.26 12.31
N GLU A 471 30.59 -42.19 11.40
CA GLU A 471 29.42 -43.04 11.16
C GLU A 471 28.98 -43.96 12.33
N ILE A 472 27.68 -44.30 12.36
CA ILE A 472 27.10 -45.64 12.07
C ILE A 472 25.59 -45.49 11.81
#